data_AF-A0A0F9MXQ4-F1
#
_entry.id   AF-A0A0F9MXQ4-F1
#
_cell.length_a   1.000
_cell.length_b   1.000
_cell.length_c   1.000
_cell.angle_alpha   90.00
_cell.angle_beta   90.00
_cell.angle_gamma   90.00
#
_symmetry.space_group_name_H-M   'P 1'
#
loop_
_entity.id
_entity.type
_entity.pdbx_description
1 polymer ?
#
loop_
_entity_poly.entity_id
_entity_poly.type
_entity_poly.pdbx_seq_one_letter_code
_entity_poly.pdbx_strand_id
1 'polypeptide(L)'
;PPTGVIESLLWRSPQASNTHGASTQEEREGHCVGLQDQVRWWPTPRASEWKGTGPPGSKSQATRLKARRLDAVVQEAETSSTDVWSGGKLNPEWEGWLMGYPAGWSRLEDTGTP
;
A
#
# COMPACT_ATOMS: atom_id res chain seq x y z
N PRO A 1 17.67 -28.31 2.59
CA PRO A 1 17.91 -27.76 3.95
C PRO A 1 17.03 -26.52 4.18
N PRO A 2 16.35 -26.42 5.34
CA PRO A 2 15.17 -25.60 5.51
C PRO A 2 15.52 -24.19 5.99
N THR A 3 14.97 -23.18 5.34
CA THR A 3 14.77 -21.86 5.94
C THR A 3 13.38 -21.39 5.54
N GLY A 4 12.39 -21.92 6.25
CA GLY A 4 11.19 -21.15 6.55
C GLY A 4 11.62 -20.01 7.45
N VAL A 5 11.98 -18.88 6.85
CA VAL A 5 12.13 -17.59 7.53
C VAL A 5 11.66 -16.53 6.53
N ILE A 6 10.34 -16.39 6.47
CA ILE A 6 9.57 -15.14 6.53
C ILE A 6 9.92 -14.06 5.49
N GLU A 7 8.84 -13.55 4.92
CA GLU A 7 8.55 -12.33 4.17
C GLU A 7 9.22 -11.01 4.67
N SER A 8 10.29 -11.07 5.46
CA SER A 8 11.10 -9.93 5.91
C SER A 8 12.09 -9.40 4.85
N LEU A 9 12.07 -9.94 3.62
CA LEU A 9 13.00 -9.57 2.53
C LEU A 9 12.56 -8.36 1.71
N LEU A 10 11.35 -7.83 1.89
CA LEU A 10 10.88 -6.69 1.09
C LEU A 10 11.62 -5.39 1.42
N TRP A 11 12.21 -5.30 2.62
CA TRP A 11 12.92 -4.12 3.09
C TRP A 11 14.32 -4.52 3.57
N ARG A 12 15.36 -3.84 3.06
CA ARG A 12 16.71 -4.03 3.59
C ARG A 12 16.84 -3.48 5.00
N SER A 13 17.71 -4.09 5.77
CA SER A 13 18.07 -3.58 7.10
C SER A 13 18.63 -2.16 7.00
N PRO A 14 18.25 -1.26 7.93
CA PRO A 14 18.87 0.06 8.01
C PRO A 14 20.38 -0.08 8.29
N GLN A 15 21.20 0.72 7.60
CA GLN A 15 22.66 0.77 7.78
C GLN A 15 23.05 2.05 8.53
N ALA A 16 24.18 2.05 9.23
CA ALA A 16 24.64 3.23 9.97
C ALA A 16 24.84 4.47 9.08
N SER A 17 25.18 4.29 7.80
CA SER A 17 25.31 5.36 6.81
C SER A 17 24.02 6.11 6.51
N ASN A 18 22.86 5.55 6.90
CA ASN A 18 21.54 6.14 6.70
C ASN A 18 21.31 7.44 7.49
N THR A 19 22.15 7.75 8.49
CA THR A 19 22.00 8.92 9.37
C THR A 19 22.52 10.21 8.76
N HIS A 20 23.38 10.13 7.74
CA HIS A 20 23.94 11.31 7.08
C HIS A 20 23.26 11.55 5.73
N GLY A 21 22.62 12.71 5.60
CA GLY A 21 21.96 13.12 4.37
C GLY A 21 22.94 13.17 3.21
N ALA A 22 22.60 12.44 2.14
CA ALA A 22 23.19 12.44 0.80
C ALA A 22 24.71 12.60 0.76
N SER A 23 25.44 11.48 0.73
CA SER A 23 26.82 11.51 0.25
C SER A 23 26.85 12.14 -1.15
N THR A 24 27.77 13.07 -1.32
CA THR A 24 28.06 13.77 -2.57
C THR A 24 28.33 12.75 -3.67
N GLN A 25 27.94 13.08 -4.89
CA GLN A 25 27.73 12.21 -6.05
C GLN A 25 28.98 11.44 -6.58
N GLU A 26 30.13 11.46 -5.91
CA GLU A 26 31.43 10.99 -6.45
C GLU A 26 31.92 9.61 -5.96
N GLU A 27 31.06 8.77 -5.38
CA GLU A 27 31.45 7.40 -4.96
C GLU A 27 30.53 6.31 -5.55
N ARG A 28 29.92 6.54 -6.73
CA ARG A 28 28.76 5.76 -7.21
C ARG A 28 29.06 4.52 -8.06
N GLU A 29 30.17 3.81 -7.81
CA GLU A 29 30.45 2.52 -8.47
C GLU A 29 30.47 1.38 -7.43
N GLY A 30 29.27 0.92 -7.02
CA GLY A 30 29.14 -0.35 -6.27
C GLY A 30 28.18 -0.38 -5.07
N HIS A 31 27.51 0.71 -4.73
CA HIS A 31 26.62 0.70 -3.56
C HIS A 31 25.26 0.04 -3.84
N CYS A 32 24.89 -0.93 -3.00
CA CYS A 32 23.56 -1.50 -2.95
C CYS A 32 22.51 -0.43 -2.59
N VAL A 33 21.33 -0.49 -3.23
CA VAL A 33 20.19 0.40 -2.96
C VAL A 33 19.90 0.47 -1.45
N GLY A 34 19.99 1.66 -0.86
CA GLY A 34 19.79 1.87 0.57
C GLY A 34 18.32 1.74 0.99
N LEU A 35 18.05 1.80 2.30
CA LEU A 35 16.67 1.78 2.82
C LEU A 35 15.90 3.04 2.37
N GLN A 36 16.56 4.19 2.31
CA GLN A 36 15.99 5.47 1.89
C GLN A 36 15.47 5.41 0.46
N ASP A 37 16.26 4.81 -0.42
CA ASP A 37 15.89 4.60 -1.82
C ASP A 37 14.71 3.62 -1.93
N GLN A 38 14.66 2.60 -1.06
CA GLN A 38 13.50 1.69 -0.97
C GLN A 38 12.22 2.40 -0.51
N VAL A 39 12.30 3.23 0.53
CA VAL A 39 11.16 4.03 1.03
C VAL A 39 10.62 4.96 -0.07
N ARG A 40 11.50 5.51 -0.91
CA ARG A 40 11.12 6.43 -2.00
C ARG A 40 10.24 5.78 -3.09
N TRP A 41 10.23 4.45 -3.19
CA TRP A 41 9.34 3.75 -4.13
C TRP A 41 7.89 3.72 -3.68
N TRP A 42 7.62 3.93 -2.39
CA TRP A 42 6.28 3.90 -1.83
C TRP A 42 5.61 5.29 -1.87
N PRO A 43 4.28 5.36 -2.08
CA PRO A 43 3.55 6.62 -2.00
C PRO A 43 3.60 7.23 -0.59
N THR A 44 3.48 8.55 -0.49
CA THR A 44 3.49 9.26 0.79
C THR A 44 2.08 9.31 1.39
N PRO A 45 1.83 8.71 2.57
CA PRO A 45 0.55 8.81 3.26
C PRO A 45 0.33 10.23 3.80
N ARG A 46 -0.94 10.66 3.89
CA ARG A 46 -1.32 11.92 4.55
C ARG A 46 -2.41 11.71 5.60
N ALA A 47 -2.42 12.58 6.60
CA ALA A 47 -3.48 12.59 7.62
C ALA A 47 -4.91 12.79 7.04
N SER A 48 -5.03 13.40 5.86
CA SER A 48 -6.34 13.67 5.22
C SER A 48 -6.74 12.64 4.16
N GLU A 49 -6.13 11.45 4.15
CA GLU A 49 -6.45 10.42 3.14
C GLU A 49 -7.91 9.95 3.19
N TRP A 50 -8.55 10.03 4.37
CA TRP A 50 -9.96 9.69 4.55
C TRP A 50 -10.92 10.50 3.66
N LYS A 51 -10.52 11.69 3.21
CA LYS A 51 -11.31 12.52 2.28
C LYS A 51 -11.17 12.08 0.83
N GLY A 52 -10.17 11.26 0.52
CA GLY A 52 -9.76 10.93 -0.83
C GLY A 52 -9.28 12.14 -1.64
N THR A 53 -9.19 11.92 -2.95
CA THR A 53 -8.90 12.94 -3.96
C THR A 53 -10.16 13.20 -4.81
N GLY A 54 -10.13 14.28 -5.60
CA GLY A 54 -11.17 14.51 -6.60
C GLY A 54 -11.21 13.37 -7.64
N PRO A 55 -12.23 13.33 -8.52
CA PRO A 55 -12.38 12.30 -9.54
C PRO A 55 -11.09 12.07 -10.36
N PRO A 56 -10.88 10.86 -10.90
CA PRO A 56 -9.73 10.57 -11.74
C PRO A 56 -9.69 11.54 -12.93
N GLY A 57 -8.52 12.12 -13.21
CA GLY A 57 -8.34 13.15 -14.25
C GLY A 57 -8.62 14.59 -13.80
N SER A 58 -9.07 14.81 -12.56
CA SER A 58 -9.22 16.16 -12.01
C SER A 58 -7.86 16.84 -11.75
N LYS A 59 -7.81 18.19 -11.79
CA LYS A 59 -6.59 18.96 -11.47
C LYS A 59 -6.03 18.65 -10.07
N SER A 60 -6.92 18.39 -9.11
CA SER A 60 -6.56 18.00 -7.74
C SER A 60 -5.84 16.65 -7.72
N GLN A 61 -6.37 15.66 -8.44
CA GLN A 61 -5.78 14.33 -8.55
C GLN A 61 -4.42 14.38 -9.27
N ALA A 62 -4.31 15.11 -10.38
CA ALA A 62 -3.04 15.28 -11.10
C ALA A 62 -1.93 15.90 -10.23
N THR A 63 -2.28 16.91 -9.41
CA THR A 63 -1.31 17.54 -8.49
C THR A 63 -0.83 16.57 -7.41
N ARG A 64 -1.74 15.76 -6.86
CA ARG A 64 -1.44 14.75 -5.84
C ARG A 64 -0.65 13.57 -6.38
N LEU A 65 -0.95 13.15 -7.60
CA LEU A 65 -0.24 12.10 -8.33
C LEU A 65 1.21 12.51 -8.64
N LYS A 66 1.41 13.75 -9.09
CA LYS A 66 2.76 14.33 -9.24
C LYS A 66 3.55 14.32 -7.93
N ALA A 67 2.88 14.55 -6.81
CA ALA A 67 3.47 14.48 -5.47
C ALA A 67 3.52 13.06 -4.89
N ARG A 68 3.14 12.02 -5.66
CA ARG A 68 3.07 10.61 -5.26
C ARG A 68 2.36 10.39 -3.92
N ARG A 69 1.22 11.08 -3.72
CA ARG A 69 0.37 10.86 -2.54
C ARG A 69 -0.38 9.54 -2.64
N LEU A 70 -0.58 8.89 -1.50
CA LEU A 70 -1.15 7.55 -1.44
C LEU A 70 -2.56 7.48 -2.07
N ASP A 71 -3.47 8.40 -1.74
CA ASP A 71 -4.81 8.45 -2.32
C ASP A 71 -4.82 8.44 -3.85
N ALA A 72 -4.04 9.33 -4.46
CA ALA A 72 -4.05 9.51 -5.90
C ALA A 72 -3.44 8.32 -6.65
N VAL A 73 -2.42 7.69 -6.06
CA VAL A 73 -1.77 6.50 -6.63
C VAL A 73 -2.68 5.27 -6.51
N VAL A 74 -3.32 5.08 -5.35
CA VAL A 74 -4.26 3.97 -5.14
C VAL A 74 -5.44 4.09 -6.08
N GLN A 75 -6.04 5.27 -6.22
CA GLN A 75 -7.17 5.48 -7.11
C GLN A 75 -6.80 5.22 -8.59
N GLU A 76 -5.59 5.60 -9.03
CA GLU A 76 -5.12 5.29 -10.38
C GLU A 76 -4.91 3.78 -10.58
N ALA A 77 -4.33 3.10 -9.59
CA ALA A 77 -4.11 1.65 -9.63
C ALA A 77 -5.44 0.88 -9.67
N GLU A 78 -6.43 1.30 -8.89
CA GLU A 78 -7.79 0.74 -8.90
C GLU A 78 -8.48 0.97 -10.25
N THR A 79 -8.37 2.19 -10.81
CA THR A 79 -8.97 2.53 -12.11
C THR A 79 -8.32 1.75 -13.25
N SER A 80 -7.02 1.45 -13.13
CA SER A 80 -6.24 0.74 -14.15
C SER A 80 -6.36 -0.79 -14.04
N SER A 81 -6.74 -1.30 -12.87
CA SER A 81 -6.89 -2.74 -12.65
C SER A 81 -8.21 -3.21 -13.25
N THR A 82 -8.12 -3.98 -14.35
CA THR A 82 -9.27 -4.67 -14.97
C THR A 82 -9.63 -5.96 -14.22
N ASP A 83 -8.82 -6.36 -13.23
CA ASP A 83 -9.04 -7.55 -12.42
C ASP A 83 -10.24 -7.39 -11.48
N VAL A 84 -11.11 -8.40 -11.48
CA VAL A 84 -12.36 -8.51 -10.69
C VAL A 84 -12.11 -8.52 -9.18
N TRP A 85 -10.85 -8.63 -8.75
CA TRP A 85 -10.45 -8.42 -7.36
C TRP A 85 -10.42 -6.91 -7.04
N SER A 86 -11.59 -6.28 -7.09
CA SER A 86 -11.82 -4.91 -6.65
C SER A 86 -11.75 -4.86 -5.11
N GLY A 87 -10.51 -4.86 -4.62
CA GLY A 87 -10.16 -4.86 -3.22
C GLY A 87 -10.66 -3.63 -2.46
N GLY A 88 -10.96 -3.83 -1.18
CA GLY A 88 -11.31 -2.77 -0.23
C GLY A 88 -12.12 -3.27 0.96
N LYS A 89 -12.80 -4.41 0.83
CA LYS A 89 -13.51 -5.05 1.95
C LYS A 89 -12.63 -6.11 2.60
N LEU A 90 -12.64 -6.13 3.91
CA LEU A 90 -12.00 -7.19 4.69
C LEU A 90 -12.70 -8.52 4.38
N ASN A 91 -12.01 -9.63 4.64
CA ASN A 91 -12.65 -10.94 4.62
C ASN A 91 -13.86 -10.91 5.60
N PRO A 92 -15.08 -11.26 5.16
CA PRO A 92 -16.27 -11.25 6.02
C PRO A 92 -16.13 -12.10 7.29
N GLU A 93 -15.32 -13.15 7.27
CA GLU A 93 -14.99 -13.91 8.50
C GLU A 93 -14.16 -13.09 9.48
N TRP A 94 -13.20 -12.31 8.96
CA TRP A 94 -12.31 -11.48 9.79
C TRP A 94 -13.07 -10.32 10.43
N GLU A 95 -14.00 -9.69 9.72
CA GLU A 95 -14.89 -8.68 10.32
C GLU A 95 -15.73 -9.30 11.45
N GLY A 96 -16.25 -10.51 11.25
CA GLY A 96 -17.00 -11.24 12.28
C GLY A 96 -16.20 -11.43 13.56
N TRP A 97 -14.94 -11.85 13.44
CA TRP A 97 -14.05 -12.02 14.60
C TRP A 97 -13.74 -10.70 15.30
N LEU A 98 -13.47 -9.62 14.55
CA LEU A 98 -13.23 -8.29 15.15
C LEU A 98 -14.45 -7.74 15.89
N MET A 99 -15.67 -8.10 15.45
CA MET A 99 -16.93 -7.68 16.07
C MET A 99 -17.41 -8.61 17.20
N GLY A 100 -16.73 -9.75 17.42
CA GLY A 100 -17.11 -10.74 18.43
C GLY A 100 -18.29 -11.64 18.02
N TYR A 101 -18.60 -11.73 16.73
CA TYR A 101 -19.64 -12.64 16.24
C TYR A 101 -19.11 -14.08 16.15
N PRO A 102 -19.93 -15.09 16.45
CA PRO A 102 -19.59 -16.48 16.19
C PRO A 102 -19.43 -16.73 14.69
N ALA A 103 -18.60 -17.70 14.32
CA ALA A 103 -18.44 -18.11 12.92
C ALA A 103 -19.79 -18.50 12.30
N GLY A 104 -20.06 -18.01 11.08
CA GLY A 104 -21.29 -18.31 10.33
C GLY A 104 -22.46 -17.35 10.54
N TRP A 105 -22.37 -16.37 11.44
CA TRP A 105 -23.45 -15.40 11.70
C TRP A 105 -23.58 -14.28 10.65
N SER A 106 -22.50 -14.00 9.93
CA SER A 106 -22.47 -13.01 8.84
C SER A 106 -22.80 -13.61 7.47
N ARG A 107 -23.16 -14.90 7.41
CA ARG A 107 -23.57 -15.57 6.17
C ARG A 107 -25.04 -15.25 5.91
N LEU A 108 -25.28 -14.23 5.09
CA LEU A 108 -26.57 -14.06 4.46
C LEU A 108 -26.69 -15.18 3.42
N GLU A 109 -27.35 -16.29 3.78
CA GLU A 109 -27.87 -17.21 2.76
C GLU A 109 -28.69 -16.37 1.79
N ASP A 110 -28.52 -16.55 0.48
CA ASP A 110 -29.39 -15.95 -0.55
C ASP A 110 -30.81 -16.51 -0.33
N THR A 111 -31.53 -15.99 0.67
CA THR A 111 -32.95 -16.25 0.88
C THR A 111 -33.65 -15.42 -0.18
N GLY A 112 -33.68 -16.01 -1.37
CA GLY A 112 -33.88 -15.28 -2.61
C GLY A 112 -35.24 -14.61 -2.73
N THR A 113 -35.36 -13.82 -3.79
CA THR A 113 -36.57 -13.76 -4.61
C THR A 113 -36.18 -13.19 -6.00
N PRO A 114 -36.97 -13.49 -7.05
CA PRO A 114 -36.57 -13.73 -8.45
C PRO A 114 -36.17 -12.51 -9.28
#